data_AF-A0A7X6UHM6-F1
#
_entry.id   AF-A0A7X6UHM6-F1
#
_cell.length_a   1.000
_cell.length_b   1.000
_cell.length_c   1.000
_cell.angle_alpha   90.00
_cell.angle_beta   90.00
_cell.angle_gamma   90.00
#
_symmetry.space_group_name_H-M   'P 1'
#
loop_
_entity.id
_entity.type
_entity.pdbx_description
1 polymer ?
#
loop_
_entity_poly.entity_id
_entity_poly.type
_entity_poly.pdbx_seq_one_letter_code
_entity_poly.pdbx_strand_id
1 'polypeptide(L)'
;MDSRKWFIVCTGLLIGAIAAILVKLGNPMNMGFCIACFERDIAGALGLHRAGVVQYIRPEIIGIILGVVFTSMFAGEFKARGGSSTLVRFVMGMFMMIGALVFLGCPLRDVLRMAGGDFNAVVGFIGFIAGVGAGVFFLRKGFNLGRAEYSHSNAGGYIIPIIAAILLFLLLKATVFNPDAGGPI
;
A
#
# COMPACT_ATOMS: atom_id res chain seq x y z
N MET A 1 -16.72 -2.72 27.71
CA MET A 1 -16.17 -2.15 26.47
C MET A 1 -16.86 -2.87 25.31
N ASP A 2 -17.46 -2.17 24.35
CA ASP A 2 -18.23 -2.77 23.23
C ASP A 2 -17.36 -3.78 22.43
N SER A 3 -17.89 -4.94 22.01
CA SER A 3 -17.12 -5.99 21.31
C SER A 3 -16.40 -5.46 20.06
N ARG A 4 -16.98 -4.46 19.39
CA ARG A 4 -16.36 -3.78 18.24
C ARG A 4 -15.08 -3.03 18.61
N LYS A 5 -15.05 -2.38 19.77
CA LYS A 5 -13.86 -1.67 20.27
C LYS A 5 -12.74 -2.67 20.57
N TRP A 6 -13.10 -3.85 21.09
CA TRP A 6 -12.11 -4.89 21.36
C TRP A 6 -11.51 -5.45 20.07
N PHE A 7 -12.34 -5.66 19.04
CA PHE A 7 -11.84 -6.08 17.73
C PHE A 7 -10.81 -5.09 17.16
N ILE A 8 -11.11 -3.78 17.20
CA ILE A 8 -10.19 -2.74 16.70
C ILE A 8 -8.84 -2.79 17.42
N VAL A 9 -8.84 -2.87 18.75
CA VAL A 9 -7.58 -2.88 19.52
C VAL A 9 -6.80 -4.18 19.26
N CYS A 10 -7.47 -5.34 19.21
CA CYS A 10 -6.83 -6.60 18.87
C CYS A 10 -6.18 -6.58 17.48
N THR A 11 -6.88 -6.05 16.46
CA THR A 11 -6.33 -5.93 15.11
C THR A 11 -5.14 -4.97 15.07
N GLY A 12 -5.22 -3.83 15.77
CA GLY A 12 -4.11 -2.89 15.86
C GLY A 12 -2.87 -3.49 16.51
N LEU A 13 -3.05 -4.26 17.60
CA LEU A 13 -1.98 -4.94 18.31
C LEU A 13 -1.35 -6.04 17.45
N LEU A 14 -2.18 -6.81 16.73
CA LEU A 14 -1.71 -7.82 15.79
C LEU A 14 -0.86 -7.20 14.66
N ILE A 15 -1.36 -6.14 14.01
CA ILE A 15 -0.64 -5.46 12.92
C ILE A 15 0.66 -4.83 13.44
N GLY A 16 0.63 -4.22 14.63
CA GLY A 16 1.83 -3.66 15.27
C GLY A 16 2.88 -4.74 15.58
N ALA A 17 2.44 -5.91 16.08
CA ALA A 17 3.33 -7.04 16.31
C ALA A 17 3.93 -7.58 15.01
N ILE A 18 3.12 -7.74 13.95
CA ILE A 18 3.60 -8.14 12.63
C ILE A 18 4.63 -7.15 12.10
N ALA A 19 4.36 -5.84 12.20
CA ALA A 19 5.29 -4.81 11.76
C ALA A 19 6.65 -4.88 12.48
N ALA A 20 6.64 -5.10 13.80
CA ALA A 20 7.87 -5.26 14.58
C ALA A 20 8.64 -6.56 14.22
N ILE A 21 7.92 -7.65 13.96
CA ILE A 21 8.51 -8.93 13.52
C ILE A 21 9.14 -8.76 12.13
N LEU A 22 8.46 -8.08 11.21
CA LEU A 22 8.97 -7.83 9.86
C LEU A 22 10.29 -7.04 9.86
N VAL A 23 10.47 -6.09 10.80
CA VAL A 23 11.75 -5.41 11.00
C VAL A 23 12.86 -6.40 11.37
N LYS A 24 12.59 -7.35 12.26
CA LYS A 24 13.56 -8.39 12.63
C LYS A 24 13.86 -9.36 11.48
N LEU A 25 12.89 -9.60 10.60
CA LEU A 25 13.03 -10.50 9.45
C LEU A 25 13.71 -9.85 8.24
N GLY A 26 14.22 -8.62 8.37
CA GLY A 26 15.05 -7.97 7.36
C GLY A 26 14.46 -6.70 6.75
N ASN A 27 13.25 -6.28 7.15
CA ASN A 27 12.76 -4.98 6.71
C ASN A 27 13.54 -3.84 7.37
N PRO A 28 13.78 -2.73 6.65
CA PRO A 28 14.48 -1.59 7.23
C PRO A 28 13.82 -1.16 8.53
N MET A 29 14.63 -0.84 9.54
CA MET A 29 14.20 -0.45 10.90
C MET A 29 13.11 0.64 10.89
N ASN A 30 13.11 1.48 9.87
CA ASN A 30 12.26 2.67 9.75
C ASN A 30 11.10 2.45 8.76
N MET A 31 10.90 1.22 8.26
CA MET A 31 9.86 0.87 7.28
C MET A 31 8.83 -0.08 7.85
N GLY A 32 9.24 -1.14 8.56
CA GLY A 32 8.38 -2.18 9.16
C GLY A 32 7.35 -2.75 8.20
N PHE A 33 6.24 -2.04 8.01
CA PHE A 33 5.19 -2.32 7.04
C PHE A 33 4.82 -1.02 6.29
N CYS A 34 5.28 -0.83 5.04
CA CYS A 34 5.03 0.40 4.29
C CYS A 34 4.63 0.12 2.84
N ILE A 35 3.33 0.24 2.56
CA ILE A 35 2.77 -0.04 1.22
C ILE A 35 3.41 0.84 0.14
N ALA A 36 3.58 2.13 0.41
CA ALA A 36 4.13 3.07 -0.57
C ALA A 36 5.58 2.74 -0.97
N CYS A 37 6.43 2.42 0.02
CA CYS A 37 7.80 2.02 -0.27
C CYS A 37 7.84 0.66 -0.95
N PHE A 38 6.94 -0.25 -0.58
CA PHE A 38 6.94 -1.59 -1.15
C PHE A 38 6.51 -1.59 -2.61
N GLU A 39 5.55 -0.74 -2.98
CA GLU A 39 5.13 -0.55 -4.36
C GLU A 39 6.23 0.10 -5.20
N ARG A 40 6.98 1.05 -4.63
CA ARG A 40 8.21 1.57 -5.25
C ARG A 40 9.24 0.46 -5.46
N ASP A 41 9.51 -0.36 -4.44
CA ASP A 41 10.52 -1.42 -4.52
C ASP A 41 10.16 -2.45 -5.61
N ILE A 42 8.86 -2.79 -5.73
CA ILE A 42 8.33 -3.65 -6.81
C ILE A 42 8.49 -2.97 -8.18
N ALA A 43 8.21 -1.67 -8.30
CA ALA A 43 8.42 -0.93 -9.54
C ALA A 43 9.90 -0.93 -9.94
N GLY A 44 10.80 -0.79 -8.97
CA GLY A 44 12.24 -0.93 -9.15
C GLY A 44 12.65 -2.31 -9.64
N ALA A 45 12.09 -3.37 -9.04
CA ALA A 45 12.37 -4.75 -9.43
C ALA A 45 11.88 -5.09 -10.85
N LEU A 46 10.80 -4.46 -11.31
CA LEU A 46 10.31 -4.55 -12.69
C LEU A 46 11.13 -3.70 -13.69
N GLY A 47 12.12 -2.94 -13.22
CA GLY A 47 12.98 -2.10 -14.06
C GLY A 47 12.35 -0.76 -14.46
N LEU A 48 11.23 -0.35 -13.84
CA LEU A 48 10.56 0.94 -14.13
C LEU A 48 11.37 2.14 -13.62
N HIS A 49 12.29 1.93 -12.67
CA HIS A 49 13.30 2.90 -12.27
C HIS A 49 14.63 2.21 -11.93
N ARG A 50 15.75 2.92 -12.05
CA ARG A 50 17.12 2.38 -11.88
C ARG A 50 17.79 2.67 -10.54
N ALA A 51 17.02 2.99 -9.50
CA ALA A 51 17.56 3.14 -8.15
C ALA A 51 17.96 1.77 -7.57
N GLY A 52 19.24 1.38 -7.71
CA GLY A 52 19.73 0.03 -7.39
C GLY A 52 19.56 -0.42 -5.93
N VAL A 53 19.35 0.50 -4.98
CA VAL A 53 19.18 0.17 -3.55
C VAL A 53 17.78 -0.37 -3.23
N VAL A 54 16.82 -0.21 -4.14
CA VAL A 54 15.38 -0.43 -3.88
C VAL A 54 14.71 -1.18 -5.03
N GLN A 55 15.28 -2.32 -5.44
CA GLN A 55 14.77 -3.16 -6.53
C GLN A 55 14.42 -4.57 -6.05
N TYR A 56 13.47 -4.68 -5.12
CA TYR A 56 13.08 -5.95 -4.49
C TYR A 56 11.59 -6.24 -4.67
N ILE A 57 11.22 -7.45 -5.10
CA ILE A 57 9.80 -7.86 -5.15
C ILE A 57 9.34 -8.26 -3.75
N ARG A 58 8.57 -7.38 -3.09
CA ARG A 58 8.11 -7.60 -1.72
C ARG A 58 6.92 -8.56 -1.62
N PRO A 59 7.08 -9.77 -1.03
CA PRO A 59 6.00 -10.74 -0.91
C PRO A 59 4.86 -10.26 0.00
N GLU A 60 5.10 -9.27 0.86
CA GLU A 60 4.08 -8.74 1.78
C GLU A 60 2.89 -8.14 1.02
N ILE A 61 3.12 -7.39 -0.06
CA ILE A 61 2.05 -6.78 -0.86
C ILE A 61 1.24 -7.85 -1.58
N ILE A 62 1.93 -8.82 -2.17
CA ILE A 62 1.31 -9.95 -2.86
C ILE A 62 0.43 -10.74 -1.87
N GLY A 63 0.96 -11.02 -0.67
CA GLY A 63 0.25 -11.74 0.38
C GLY A 63 -1.01 -11.01 0.85
N ILE A 64 -0.94 -9.68 1.03
CA ILE A 64 -2.12 -8.87 1.41
C ILE A 64 -3.18 -8.92 0.31
N ILE A 65 -2.78 -8.72 -0.96
CA ILE A 65 -3.72 -8.70 -2.07
C ILE A 65 -4.42 -10.05 -2.20
N LEU A 66 -3.65 -11.15 -2.25
CA LEU A 66 -4.21 -12.49 -2.37
C LEU A 66 -5.06 -12.85 -1.15
N GLY A 67 -4.59 -12.54 0.07
CA GLY A 67 -5.32 -12.81 1.30
C GLY A 67 -6.68 -12.10 1.37
N VAL A 68 -6.74 -10.83 0.97
CA VAL A 68 -8.01 -10.08 0.91
C VAL A 68 -8.94 -10.63 -0.17
N VAL A 69 -8.40 -11.01 -1.34
CA VAL A 69 -9.21 -11.63 -2.40
C VAL A 69 -9.77 -12.97 -1.95
N PHE A 70 -8.95 -13.86 -1.38
CA PHE A 70 -9.42 -15.15 -0.87
C PHE A 70 -10.49 -14.97 0.21
N THR A 71 -10.23 -14.15 1.23
CA THR A 71 -11.19 -13.92 2.32
C THR A 71 -12.50 -13.31 1.83
N SER A 72 -12.45 -12.34 0.91
CA SER A 72 -13.66 -11.73 0.32
C SER A 72 -14.45 -12.67 -0.57
N MET A 73 -13.79 -13.60 -1.28
CA MET A 73 -14.45 -14.65 -2.05
C MET A 73 -15.13 -15.67 -1.13
N PHE A 74 -14.44 -16.12 -0.07
CA PHE A 74 -15.03 -17.03 0.91
C PHE A 74 -16.20 -16.41 1.67
N ALA A 75 -16.12 -15.12 1.97
CA ALA A 75 -17.22 -14.37 2.61
C ALA A 75 -18.38 -14.05 1.63
N GLY A 76 -18.23 -14.29 0.32
CA GLY A 76 -19.22 -13.94 -0.69
C GLY A 76 -19.40 -12.43 -0.90
N GLU A 77 -18.48 -11.60 -0.39
CA GLU A 77 -18.55 -10.14 -0.46
C GLU A 77 -17.73 -9.55 -1.63
N PHE A 78 -17.11 -10.40 -2.45
CA PHE A 78 -16.34 -9.97 -3.61
C PHE A 78 -17.24 -9.26 -4.63
N LYS A 79 -17.07 -7.94 -4.77
CA LYS A 79 -17.85 -7.09 -5.68
C LYS A 79 -16.91 -6.18 -6.47
N ALA A 80 -16.83 -6.40 -7.78
CA ALA A 80 -16.10 -5.52 -8.68
C ALA A 80 -16.83 -4.16 -8.82
N ARG A 81 -16.15 -3.08 -8.44
CA ARG A 81 -16.65 -1.70 -8.57
C ARG A 81 -15.79 -0.93 -9.57
N GLY A 82 -16.42 -0.13 -10.43
CA GLY A 82 -15.73 0.63 -11.47
C GLY A 82 -16.43 1.94 -11.84
N GLY A 83 -15.96 2.59 -12.90
CA GLY A 83 -16.75 3.58 -13.65
C GLY A 83 -16.79 5.03 -13.14
N SER A 84 -16.13 5.39 -12.03
CA SER A 84 -16.18 6.78 -11.52
C SER A 84 -14.84 7.50 -11.66
N SER A 85 -14.87 8.62 -12.43
CA SER A 85 -13.78 9.61 -12.60
C SER A 85 -12.36 9.02 -12.64
N THR A 86 -12.15 8.00 -13.48
CA THR A 86 -10.91 7.19 -13.52
C THR A 86 -9.66 8.04 -13.67
N LEU A 87 -9.66 9.02 -14.58
CA LEU A 87 -8.53 9.92 -14.80
C LEU A 87 -8.21 10.78 -13.57
N VAL A 88 -9.23 11.37 -12.94
CA VAL A 88 -9.06 12.21 -11.74
C VAL A 88 -8.50 11.37 -10.59
N ARG A 89 -9.02 10.16 -10.40
CA ARG A 89 -8.52 9.24 -9.37
C ARG A 89 -7.10 8.78 -9.63
N PHE A 90 -6.75 8.50 -10.89
CA PHE A 90 -5.40 8.14 -11.28
C PHE A 90 -4.41 9.28 -10.99
N VAL A 91 -4.73 10.50 -11.39
CA VAL A 91 -3.90 11.69 -11.12
C VAL A 91 -3.79 11.95 -9.62
N MET A 92 -4.89 11.80 -8.86
CA MET A 92 -4.87 11.94 -7.41
C MET A 92 -3.99 10.87 -6.73
N GLY A 93 -4.03 9.63 -7.21
CA GLY A 93 -3.16 8.54 -6.77
C GLY A 93 -1.68 8.82 -7.08
N MET A 94 -1.38 9.39 -8.25
CA MET A 94 -0.02 9.80 -8.60
C MET A 94 0.53 10.85 -7.63
N PHE A 95 -0.24 11.91 -7.33
CA PHE A 95 0.16 12.92 -6.36
C PHE A 95 0.29 12.37 -4.94
N MET A 96 -0.62 11.46 -4.53
CA MET A 96 -0.51 10.74 -3.26
C MET A 96 0.82 9.98 -3.18
N MET A 97 1.21 9.29 -4.25
CA MET A 97 2.41 8.48 -4.25
C MET A 97 3.69 9.31 -4.28
N ILE A 98 3.72 10.39 -5.06
CA ILE A 98 4.81 11.37 -5.04
C ILE A 98 4.96 11.95 -3.63
N GLY A 99 3.86 12.38 -3.01
CA GLY A 99 3.87 12.93 -1.65
C GLY A 99 4.36 11.92 -0.61
N ALA A 100 3.87 10.68 -0.67
CA ALA A 100 4.28 9.61 0.24
C ALA A 100 5.78 9.29 0.14
N LEU A 101 6.36 9.36 -1.06
CA LEU A 101 7.78 9.10 -1.28
C LEU A 101 8.67 10.29 -0.90
N VAL A 102 8.28 11.53 -1.23
CA VAL A 102 9.06 12.74 -0.93
C VAL A 102 9.10 13.03 0.57
N PHE A 103 7.96 12.96 1.25
CA PHE A 103 7.88 13.23 2.68
C PHE A 103 8.15 11.98 3.54
N LEU A 104 8.35 10.82 2.90
CA LEU A 104 8.41 9.50 3.55
C LEU A 104 7.20 9.26 4.48
N GLY A 105 6.06 9.88 4.14
CA GLY A 105 4.87 9.96 4.99
C GLY A 105 3.82 8.94 4.58
N CYS A 106 3.55 7.96 5.45
CA CYS A 106 2.36 7.12 5.34
C CYS A 106 1.86 6.81 6.76
N PRO A 107 0.53 6.65 6.97
CA PRO A 107 -0.04 6.64 8.31
C PRO A 107 0.57 5.56 9.21
N LEU A 108 0.91 4.41 8.64
CA LEU A 108 1.50 3.31 9.39
C LEU A 108 3.02 3.48 9.57
N ARG A 109 3.74 3.94 8.54
CA ARG A 109 5.19 4.16 8.62
C ARG A 109 5.54 5.32 9.55
N ASP A 110 4.78 6.41 9.53
CA ASP A 110 5.02 7.57 10.39
C ASP A 110 4.88 7.18 11.85
N VAL A 111 3.86 6.38 12.19
CA VAL A 111 3.68 5.84 13.55
C VAL A 111 4.85 4.94 13.94
N LEU A 112 5.31 4.05 13.04
CA LEU A 112 6.48 3.20 13.31
C LEU A 112 7.78 4.00 13.45
N ARG A 113 7.97 5.06 12.65
CA ARG A 113 9.15 5.94 12.71
C ARG A 113 9.16 6.75 14.00
N MET A 114 8.00 7.29 14.41
CA MET A 114 7.85 7.94 15.70
C MET A 114 8.16 6.98 16.85
N ALA A 115 7.67 5.73 16.78
CA ALA A 115 7.98 4.69 17.76
C ALA A 115 9.48 4.30 17.77
N GLY A 116 10.15 4.38 16.62
CA GLY A 116 11.60 4.15 16.48
C GLY A 116 12.49 5.34 16.86
N GLY A 117 11.92 6.46 17.33
CA GLY A 117 12.67 7.64 17.78
C GLY A 117 13.00 8.67 16.69
N ASP A 118 12.44 8.55 15.49
CA ASP A 118 12.61 9.52 14.40
C ASP A 118 11.57 10.64 14.48
N PHE A 119 11.92 11.74 15.14
CA PHE A 119 11.04 12.90 15.31
C PHE A 119 10.72 13.65 14.00
N ASN A 120 11.48 13.44 12.91
CA ASN A 120 11.11 14.02 11.62
C ASN A 120 9.78 13.45 11.09
N ALA A 121 9.39 12.25 11.54
CA ALA A 121 8.08 11.68 11.22
C ALA A 121 6.90 12.51 11.76
N VAL A 122 7.10 13.31 12.81
CA VAL A 122 6.07 14.22 13.34
C VAL A 122 5.70 15.28 12.32
N VAL A 123 6.70 15.85 11.63
CA VAL A 123 6.47 16.86 10.59
C VAL A 123 5.71 16.26 9.41
N GLY A 124 6.12 15.06 8.98
CA GLY A 124 5.40 14.29 7.94
C GLY A 124 3.96 13.99 8.33
N PHE A 125 3.73 13.60 9.60
CA PHE A 125 2.41 13.29 10.13
C PHE A 125 1.50 14.53 10.20
N ILE A 126 2.02 15.69 10.65
CA ILE A 126 1.27 16.96 10.65
C ILE A 126 0.92 17.37 9.22
N GLY A 127 1.87 17.24 8.28
CA GLY A 127 1.62 17.48 6.86
C GLY A 127 0.53 16.58 6.29
N PHE A 128 0.54 15.29 6.64
CA PHE A 128 -0.51 14.33 6.26
C PHE A 128 -1.88 14.73 6.82
N ILE A 129 -1.95 15.11 8.11
CA ILE A 129 -3.20 15.59 8.74
C ILE A 129 -3.73 16.83 8.03
N ALA A 130 -2.86 17.82 7.77
CA ALA A 130 -3.24 19.04 7.07
C ALA A 130 -3.74 18.76 5.64
N GLY A 131 -3.07 17.87 4.91
CA GLY A 131 -3.46 17.45 3.56
C GLY A 131 -4.83 16.74 3.54
N VAL A 132 -5.06 15.80 4.47
CA VAL A 132 -6.37 15.14 4.62
C VAL A 132 -7.44 16.15 5.01
N GLY A 133 -7.14 17.09 5.93
CA GLY A 133 -8.05 18.16 6.33
C GLY A 133 -8.47 19.05 5.17
N ALA A 134 -7.51 19.48 4.35
CA ALA A 134 -7.77 20.24 3.13
C ALA A 134 -8.62 19.44 2.13
N GLY A 135 -8.32 18.16 1.92
CA GLY A 135 -9.10 17.27 1.06
C GLY A 135 -10.56 17.13 1.52
N VAL A 136 -10.77 16.93 2.83
CA VAL A 136 -12.12 16.86 3.43
C VAL A 136 -12.87 18.18 3.27
N PHE A 137 -12.20 19.32 3.39
CA PHE A 137 -12.81 20.63 3.15
C PHE A 137 -13.31 20.79 1.71
N PHE A 138 -12.51 20.38 0.71
CA PHE A 138 -12.93 20.38 -0.69
C PHE A 138 -14.09 19.43 -0.97
N LEU A 139 -14.07 18.22 -0.39
CA LEU A 139 -15.17 17.26 -0.49
C LEU A 139 -16.47 17.83 0.09
N ARG A 140 -16.40 18.55 1.22
CA ARG A 140 -17.56 19.22 1.83
C ARG A 140 -18.09 20.39 1.01
N LYS A 141 -17.26 21.05 0.21
CA LYS A 141 -17.65 22.17 -0.68
C LYS A 141 -18.25 21.75 -2.02
N GLY A 142 -18.53 20.46 -2.22
CA GLY A 142 -19.24 19.96 -3.40
C GLY A 142 -18.36 19.23 -4.42
N PHE A 143 -17.08 18.99 -4.12
CA PHE A 143 -16.25 18.09 -4.93
C PHE A 143 -16.73 16.64 -4.74
N ASN A 144 -17.24 16.01 -5.81
CA ASN A 144 -17.66 14.61 -5.78
C ASN A 144 -16.99 13.86 -6.93
N LEU A 145 -16.29 12.77 -6.62
CA LEU A 145 -15.59 11.94 -7.60
C LEU A 145 -16.52 10.96 -8.34
N GLY A 146 -17.84 11.14 -8.27
CA GLY A 146 -18.81 10.18 -8.81
C GLY A 146 -18.84 8.88 -8.01
N ARG A 147 -20.02 8.26 -7.90
CA ARG A 147 -20.17 7.00 -7.16
C ARG A 147 -19.55 5.87 -7.98
N ALA A 148 -18.77 5.00 -7.35
CA ALA A 148 -18.32 3.77 -7.99
C ALA A 148 -19.54 2.86 -8.18
N GLU A 149 -19.90 2.61 -9.43
CA GLU A 149 -21.00 1.73 -9.78
C GLU A 149 -20.52 0.28 -9.80
N TYR A 150 -21.45 -0.65 -9.57
CA TYR A 150 -21.19 -2.06 -9.74
C TYR A 150 -20.92 -2.31 -11.22
N SER A 151 -19.74 -2.84 -11.53
CA SER A 151 -19.41 -3.16 -12.92
C SER A 151 -20.27 -4.34 -13.38
N HIS A 152 -20.83 -4.26 -14.58
CA HIS A 152 -21.56 -5.37 -15.20
C HIS A 152 -20.67 -6.59 -15.45
N SER A 153 -19.35 -6.42 -15.47
CA SER A 153 -18.39 -7.52 -15.62
C SER A 153 -17.52 -7.68 -14.37
N ASN A 154 -17.47 -8.88 -13.81
CA ASN A 154 -16.54 -9.25 -12.73
C ASN A 154 -15.06 -9.22 -13.17
N ALA A 155 -14.80 -9.13 -14.48
CA ALA A 155 -13.46 -9.11 -15.07
C ALA A 155 -12.57 -8.01 -14.49
N GLY A 156 -13.11 -6.80 -14.24
CA GLY A 156 -12.35 -5.71 -13.65
C GLY A 156 -11.87 -5.98 -12.22
N GLY A 157 -12.57 -6.83 -11.47
CA GLY A 157 -12.18 -7.20 -10.11
C GLY A 157 -11.01 -8.19 -10.07
N TYR A 158 -10.82 -8.99 -11.12
CA TYR A 158 -9.76 -10.01 -11.18
C TYR A 158 -8.42 -9.49 -11.68
N ILE A 159 -8.35 -8.27 -12.20
CA ILE A 159 -7.10 -7.68 -12.71
C ILE A 159 -6.03 -7.62 -11.61
N ILE A 160 -6.38 -7.10 -10.43
CA ILE A 160 -5.46 -6.95 -9.30
C ILE A 160 -4.91 -8.31 -8.80
N PRO A 161 -5.75 -9.35 -8.53
CA PRO A 161 -5.22 -10.65 -8.13
C PRO A 161 -4.40 -11.34 -9.22
N ILE A 162 -4.73 -11.15 -10.51
CA ILE A 162 -3.92 -11.68 -11.61
C ILE A 162 -2.52 -11.03 -11.61
N ILE A 163 -2.44 -9.70 -11.46
CA ILE A 163 -1.16 -8.99 -11.35
C ILE A 163 -0.36 -9.51 -10.15
N ALA A 164 -1.00 -9.69 -8.99
CA ALA A 164 -0.33 -10.23 -7.80
C ALA A 164 0.18 -11.67 -8.03
N ALA A 165 -0.58 -12.51 -8.74
CA ALA A 165 -0.16 -13.87 -9.09
C ALA A 165 1.02 -13.88 -10.07
N ILE A 166 1.05 -12.96 -11.04
CA ILE A 166 2.20 -12.78 -11.94
C ILE A 166 3.43 -12.33 -11.16
N LEU A 167 3.30 -11.36 -10.26
CA LEU A 167 4.40 -10.92 -9.40
C LEU A 167 4.92 -12.06 -8.50
N LEU A 168 4.01 -12.89 -7.97
CA LEU A 168 4.39 -14.08 -7.21
C LEU A 168 5.18 -15.07 -8.06
N PHE A 169 4.74 -15.31 -9.30
CA PHE A 169 5.43 -16.18 -10.23
C PHE A 169 6.83 -15.65 -10.58
N LEU A 170 6.97 -14.35 -10.83
CA LEU A 170 8.26 -13.70 -11.08
C LEU A 170 9.19 -13.80 -9.86
N LEU A 171 8.65 -13.61 -8.65
CA LEU A 171 9.38 -13.79 -7.40
C LEU A 171 9.91 -15.23 -7.26
N LEU A 172 9.07 -16.24 -7.50
CA LEU A 172 9.47 -17.66 -7.42
C LEU A 172 10.49 -18.05 -8.49
N LYS A 173 10.42 -17.43 -9.67
CA LYS A 173 11.38 -17.64 -10.76
C LYS A 173 12.69 -16.85 -10.57
N ALA A 174 12.78 -16.00 -9.55
CA ALA A 174 13.94 -15.14 -9.30
C ALA A 174 14.38 -14.36 -10.55
N THR A 175 13.40 -13.82 -11.30
CA THR A 175 13.68 -13.13 -12.57
C THR A 175 14.37 -11.80 -12.32
N VAL A 176 15.52 -11.60 -12.93
CA VAL A 176 16.34 -10.39 -12.79
C VAL A 176 16.10 -9.48 -13.99
N PHE A 177 15.43 -8.35 -13.77
CA PHE A 177 15.24 -7.35 -14.81
C PHE A 177 16.39 -6.35 -14.92
N ASN A 178 17.24 -6.23 -13.89
CA ASN A 178 18.41 -5.36 -13.88
C ASN A 178 19.69 -6.12 -13.42
N PRO A 179 20.54 -6.58 -14.35
CA PRO A 179 21.76 -7.33 -14.03
C PRO A 179 22.81 -6.49 -13.27
N ASP A 180 22.87 -5.17 -13.53
CA ASP A 180 23.89 -4.27 -12.97
C ASP A 180 23.65 -3.93 -11.49
N ALA A 181 22.42 -4.09 -11.01
CA ALA A 181 22.05 -3.88 -9.61
C ALA A 181 22.07 -5.18 -8.78
N GLY A 182 22.38 -6.33 -9.40
CA GLY A 182 22.54 -7.60 -8.68
C GLY A 182 21.25 -8.21 -8.12
N GLY A 183 20.11 -8.10 -8.82
CA GLY A 183 18.95 -8.95 -8.49
C GLY A 183 19.25 -10.42 -8.81
N PRO A 184 18.67 -11.42 -8.09
CA PRO A 184 17.32 -11.45 -7.59
C PRO A 184 17.27 -11.44 -6.07
N ILE A 185 17.02 -10.27 -5.53
CA ILE A 185 16.35 -10.07 -4.25
C ILE A 185 15.62 -8.75 -4.40
#